data_AF-A0A8B6DRQ4-F1
#
_entry.id   AF-A0A8B6DRQ4-F1
#
_cell.length_a   1.000
_cell.length_b   1.000
_cell.length_c   1.000
_cell.angle_alpha   90.00
_cell.angle_beta   90.00
_cell.angle_gamma   90.00
#
_symmetry.space_group_name_H-M   'P 1'
#
loop_
_entity.id
_entity.type
_entity.pdbx_description
1 polymer ?
#
loop_
_entity_poly.entity_id
_entity_poly.type
_entity_poly.pdbx_seq_one_letter_code
_entity_poly.pdbx_strand_id
1 'polypeptide(L)'
;MGEINLRGKGASFPGAVYKNWIPAYKRYRSPYISLNMDYDAVGSGTGKTAITDNIDIEYAGSDTLLSSADEANHPDLVTFPTMAGAQLHLEKRNRTNFLY
;
A
#
# COMPACT_ATOMS: atom_id res chain seq x y z
N MET A 1 18.29 20.70 10.32
CA MET A 1 17.87 19.30 10.52
C MET A 1 17.47 18.76 9.15
N GLY A 2 17.90 17.55 8.77
CA GLY A 2 17.53 16.97 7.48
C GLY A 2 16.05 16.55 7.46
N GLU A 3 15.42 16.64 6.29
CA GLU A 3 14.07 16.13 6.06
C GLU A 3 14.10 14.61 5.89
N ILE A 4 13.23 13.90 6.62
CA ILE A 4 13.02 12.47 6.43
C ILE A 4 12.08 12.30 5.25
N ASN A 5 12.49 11.54 4.24
CA ASN A 5 11.68 11.20 3.08
C ASN A 5 11.26 9.73 3.16
N LEU A 6 9.95 9.47 3.10
CA LEU A 6 9.37 8.14 3.07
C LEU A 6 8.48 7.99 1.84
N ARG A 7 9.01 7.35 0.81
CA ARG A 7 8.34 7.07 -0.46
C ARG A 7 7.75 5.69 -0.38
N GLY A 8 6.43 5.60 -0.54
CA GLY A 8 5.71 4.34 -0.54
C GLY A 8 5.15 4.02 -1.92
N LYS A 9 5.07 2.73 -2.26
CA LYS A 9 4.27 2.30 -3.41
C LYS A 9 3.72 0.89 -3.22
N GLY A 10 2.59 0.59 -3.85
CA GLY A 10 2.04 -0.77 -3.82
C GLY A 10 0.54 -0.85 -4.00
N ALA A 11 -0.08 -1.76 -3.25
CA ALA A 11 -1.51 -2.07 -3.25
C ALA A 11 -2.40 -0.84 -3.46
N SER A 12 -3.32 -0.93 -4.43
CA SER A 12 -4.27 0.14 -4.72
C SER A 12 -5.48 0.13 -3.79
N PHE A 13 -5.82 -1.03 -3.22
CA PHE A 13 -6.92 -1.19 -2.27
C PHE A 13 -6.85 -0.22 -1.07
N PRO A 14 -5.72 -0.12 -0.32
CA PRO A 14 -5.59 0.84 0.77
C PRO A 14 -5.26 2.27 0.31
N GLY A 15 -5.07 2.51 -1.00
CA GLY A 15 -4.54 3.78 -1.51
C GLY A 15 -5.39 5.00 -1.12
N ALA A 16 -6.72 4.87 -1.17
CA ALA A 16 -7.63 5.94 -0.73
C ALA A 16 -7.55 6.22 0.78
N VAL A 17 -7.25 5.22 1.59
CA VAL A 17 -7.08 5.36 3.04
C VAL A 17 -5.76 6.06 3.34
N TYR A 18 -4.65 5.65 2.72
CA TYR A 18 -3.35 6.30 2.88
C TYR A 18 -3.36 7.75 2.42
N LYS A 19 -4.09 8.07 1.33
CA LYS A 19 -4.28 9.46 0.88
C LYS A 19 -4.87 10.36 1.98
N ASN A 20 -5.71 9.83 2.86
CA ASN A 20 -6.29 10.57 3.99
C ASN A 20 -5.38 10.54 5.23
N TRP A 21 -4.71 9.42 5.50
CA TRP A 21 -3.92 9.25 6.72
C TRP A 21 -2.56 9.95 6.66
N ILE A 22 -1.88 9.96 5.50
CA ILE A 22 -0.56 10.56 5.35
C ILE A 22 -0.55 12.06 5.74
N PRO A 23 -1.46 12.92 5.26
CA PRO A 23 -1.50 14.32 5.67
C PRO A 23 -1.72 14.49 7.18
N ALA A 24 -2.60 13.68 7.77
CA ALA A 24 -2.87 13.70 9.21
C ALA A 24 -1.62 13.30 10.01
N TYR A 25 -0.91 12.26 9.58
CA TYR A 25 0.33 11.81 10.19
C TYR A 25 1.46 12.84 10.07
N LYS A 26 1.67 13.42 8.87
CA LYS A 26 2.63 14.51 8.65
C LYS A 26 2.36 15.69 9.58
N ARG A 27 1.09 16.12 9.69
CA ARG A 27 0.69 17.21 10.59
C ARG A 27 0.93 16.87 12.07
N TYR A 28 0.64 15.65 12.49
CA TYR A 28 0.88 15.22 13.88
C TYR A 28 2.38 15.20 14.23
N ARG A 29 3.22 14.85 13.26
CA ARG A 29 4.68 14.72 13.44
C ARG A 29 5.48 16.01 13.27
N SER A 30 4.90 17.04 12.63
CA SER A 30 5.62 18.28 12.30
C SER A 30 6.27 19.02 13.48
N PRO A 31 5.81 18.93 14.75
CA PRO A 31 6.52 19.54 15.88
C PRO A 31 7.85 18.85 16.22
N TYR A 32 8.04 17.60 15.79
CA TYR A 32 9.16 16.76 16.19
C TYR A 32 10.14 16.50 15.05
N ILE A 33 9.64 16.41 13.82
CA ILE A 33 10.44 16.06 12.63
C ILE A 33 9.94 16.81 11.39
N SER A 34 10.87 17.13 10.48
CA SER A 34 10.52 17.48 9.10
C SER A 34 10.34 16.17 8.33
N LEU A 35 9.10 15.86 7.95
CA LEU A 35 8.73 14.61 7.29
C LEU A 35 8.06 14.90 5.95
N ASN A 36 8.64 14.37 4.88
CA ASN A 36 7.97 14.15 3.62
C ASN A 36 7.59 12.68 3.48
N MET A 37 6.35 12.42 3.07
CA MET A 37 5.79 11.08 2.96
C MET A 37 4.75 11.06 1.85
N ASP A 38 4.82 10.05 0.99
CA ASP A 38 3.99 9.86 -0.19
C ASP A 38 3.70 8.37 -0.44
N TYR A 39 2.63 8.08 -1.17
CA TYR A 39 2.25 6.70 -1.50
C TYR A 39 1.66 6.60 -2.91
N ASP A 40 2.30 5.81 -3.76
CA ASP A 40 1.87 5.52 -5.12
C ASP A 40 1.06 4.21 -5.19
N ALA A 41 -0.22 4.33 -5.52
CA ALA A 41 -1.14 3.20 -5.67
C ALA A 41 -0.96 2.52 -7.05
N VAL A 42 0.08 1.68 -7.18
CA VAL A 42 0.51 1.02 -8.43
C VAL A 42 0.27 -0.50 -8.47
N GLY A 43 -0.34 -1.07 -7.42
CA GLY A 43 -0.64 -2.48 -7.27
C GLY A 43 0.39 -3.25 -6.43
N SER A 44 -0.07 -4.32 -5.76
CA SER A 44 0.73 -5.10 -4.79
C SER A 44 1.98 -5.73 -5.41
N GLY A 45 1.90 -6.22 -6.65
CA GLY A 45 3.05 -6.82 -7.34
C GLY A 45 4.19 -5.81 -7.53
N THR A 46 3.88 -4.64 -8.10
CA THR A 46 4.83 -3.55 -8.28
C THR A 46 5.44 -3.09 -6.96
N GLY A 47 4.64 -3.01 -5.89
CA GLY A 47 5.12 -2.66 -4.55
C GLY A 47 6.10 -3.69 -3.99
N LYS A 48 5.77 -4.99 -4.10
CA LYS A 48 6.66 -6.09 -3.66
C LYS A 48 7.98 -6.08 -4.42
N THR A 49 7.95 -6.00 -5.75
CA THR A 49 9.18 -5.91 -6.56
C THR A 49 10.01 -4.69 -6.18
N ALA A 50 9.38 -3.52 -6.00
CA ALA A 50 10.12 -2.31 -5.65
C ALA A 50 10.81 -2.39 -4.28
N ILE A 51 10.18 -2.99 -3.25
CA ILE A 51 10.78 -3.11 -1.92
C ILE A 51 11.88 -4.18 -1.89
N THR A 52 11.72 -5.30 -2.60
CA THR A 52 12.76 -6.34 -2.69
C THR A 52 13.96 -5.87 -3.49
N ASP A 53 13.73 -5.12 -4.57
CA ASP A 53 14.81 -4.60 -5.42
C ASP A 53 15.39 -3.28 -4.90
N ASN A 54 14.82 -2.73 -3.81
CA ASN A 54 15.19 -1.45 -3.21
C ASN A 54 15.18 -0.26 -4.19
N ILE A 55 14.10 -0.13 -4.97
CA ILE A 55 13.95 0.87 -6.05
C ILE A 55 13.04 2.02 -5.62
N ASP A 56 13.67 3.15 -5.29
CA ASP A 56 13.01 4.44 -5.01
C ASP A 56 11.83 4.33 -4.04
N ILE A 57 12.04 3.65 -2.91
CA ILE A 57 11.00 3.33 -1.94
C ILE A 57 11.62 3.06 -0.56
N GLU A 58 10.88 3.36 0.50
CA GLU A 58 11.24 3.01 1.88
C GLU A 58 10.20 2.07 2.52
N TYR A 59 9.00 1.93 1.95
CA TYR A 59 7.98 1.00 2.43
C TYR A 59 6.99 0.59 1.31
N ALA A 60 6.46 -0.63 1.35
CA ALA A 60 5.47 -1.11 0.38
C ALA A 60 4.15 -1.52 1.04
N GLY A 61 3.05 -1.28 0.32
CA GLY A 61 1.74 -1.85 0.65
C GLY A 61 1.47 -3.09 -0.21
N SER A 62 0.95 -4.16 0.39
CA SER A 62 0.56 -5.37 -0.35
C SER A 62 -0.67 -6.02 0.27
N ASP A 63 -1.65 -6.36 -0.58
CA ASP A 63 -2.81 -7.18 -0.21
C ASP A 63 -2.51 -8.70 -0.29
N THR A 64 -1.26 -9.06 -0.61
CA THR A 64 -0.77 -10.43 -0.70
C THR A 64 0.53 -10.59 0.07
N LEU A 65 0.79 -11.78 0.59
CA LEU A 65 2.05 -12.06 1.27
C LEU A 65 3.24 -11.99 0.29
N LEU A 66 4.43 -11.77 0.84
CA LEU A 66 5.69 -12.05 0.15
C LEU A 66 5.77 -13.56 -0.13
N SER A 67 6.50 -13.96 -1.17
CA SER A 67 6.76 -15.38 -1.36
C SER A 67 7.76 -15.86 -0.31
N SER A 68 7.76 -17.15 0.03
CA SER A 68 8.77 -17.70 0.96
C SER A 68 10.20 -17.51 0.46
N ALA A 69 10.40 -17.44 -0.86
CA ALA A 69 11.71 -17.13 -1.44
C ALA A 69 12.11 -15.67 -1.20
N ASP A 70 11.18 -14.73 -1.37
CA ASP A 70 11.44 -13.30 -1.10
C ASP A 70 11.72 -13.09 0.40
N GLU A 71 10.96 -13.70 1.29
CA GLU A 71 11.18 -13.62 2.74
C GLU A 71 12.55 -14.19 3.15
N ALA A 72 12.99 -15.29 2.52
CA ALA A 72 14.29 -15.88 2.77
C ALA A 72 15.45 -15.02 2.24
N ASN A 73 15.25 -14.35 1.10
CA ASN A 73 16.25 -13.49 0.48
C ASN A 73 16.33 -12.10 1.14
N HIS A 74 15.25 -11.67 1.81
CA HIS A 74 15.14 -10.37 2.46
C HIS A 74 14.71 -10.52 3.93
N PRO A 75 15.53 -11.16 4.78
CA PRO A 75 15.18 -11.48 6.16
C PRO A 75 15.04 -10.26 7.08
N ASP A 76 15.46 -9.09 6.62
CA ASP A 76 15.32 -7.80 7.30
C ASP A 76 14.00 -7.09 7.00
N LEU A 77 13.23 -7.55 5.99
CA LEU A 77 11.91 -7.00 5.72
C LEU A 77 10.91 -7.42 6.80
N VAL A 78 10.29 -6.41 7.41
CA VAL A 78 9.25 -6.60 8.42
C VAL A 78 7.88 -6.42 7.76
N THR A 79 7.10 -7.51 7.72
CA THR A 79 5.71 -7.49 7.27
C THR A 79 4.76 -7.48 8.46
N PHE A 80 3.75 -6.61 8.44
CA PHE A 80 2.71 -6.57 9.47
C PHE A 80 1.35 -6.21 8.85
N PRO A 81 0.23 -6.66 9.44
CA PRO A 81 -1.09 -6.30 8.97
C PRO A 81 -1.39 -4.83 9.26
N THR A 82 -1.79 -4.06 8.24
CA THR A 82 -2.18 -2.65 8.40
C THR A 82 -3.69 -2.49 8.58
N MET A 83 -4.48 -3.20 7.78
CA MET A 83 -5.94 -3.13 7.84
C MET A 83 -6.60 -4.35 7.18
N ALA A 84 -7.88 -4.55 7.48
CA ALA A 84 -8.73 -5.52 6.83
C ALA A 84 -9.87 -4.82 6.09
N GLY A 85 -10.33 -5.42 4.98
CA GLY A 85 -11.51 -4.96 4.26
C GLY A 85 -12.01 -6.00 3.27
N ALA A 86 -13.17 -5.75 2.69
CA ALA A 86 -13.83 -6.67 1.77
C ALA A 86 -13.52 -6.31 0.31
N GLN A 87 -13.18 -7.33 -0.49
CA GLN A 87 -13.14 -7.19 -1.95
C GLN A 87 -14.48 -7.68 -2.52
N LEU A 88 -15.22 -6.76 -3.14
CA LEU A 88 -16.54 -7.05 -3.69
C LEU A 88 -16.43 -7.58 -5.12
N HIS A 89 -16.96 -8.78 -5.36
CA HIS A 89 -17.22 -9.28 -6.70
C HIS A 89 -18.60 -8.83 -7.17
N LEU A 90 -18.66 -7.96 -8.18
CA LEU A 90 -19.91 -7.49 -8.78
C LEU A 90 -20.24 -8.32 -10.02
N GLU A 91 -21.31 -9.11 -9.94
CA GLU A 91 -21.89 -9.79 -11.09
C GLU A 91 -22.95 -8.89 -11.75
N LYS A 92 -22.76 -8.54 -13.03
CA LYS A 92 -23.81 -7.87 -13.81
C LYS A 92 -24.86 -8.89 -14.23
N ARG A 93 -25.96 -9.00 -13.49
CA ARG A 93 -27.12 -9.80 -13.93
C ARG A 93 -27.86 -9.08 -15.05
N ASN A 94 -27.89 -9.65 -16.25
CA ASN A 94 -28.78 -9.21 -17.33
C ASN A 94 -30.24 -9.51 -16.94
N ARG A 95 -31.01 -8.50 -16.54
CA ARG A 95 -32.46 -8.62 -16.37
C ARG A 95 -33.16 -8.36 -17.70
N THR A 96 -33.24 -9.37 -18.57
CA THR A 96 -33.98 -9.26 -19.84
C THR A 96 -35.20 -10.18 -19.95
N ASN A 97 -35.56 -10.99 -18.95
CA ASN A 97 -36.71 -11.90 -19.04
C ASN A 97 -37.81 -11.62 -17.99
N PHE A 98 -38.43 -10.44 -18.04
CA PHE A 98 -39.76 -10.23 -17.45
C PHE A 98 -40.72 -9.75 -18.54
N LEU A 99 -41.16 -10.70 -19.36
CA LEU A 99 -42.39 -10.59 -20.15
C LEU A 99 -43.13 -11.91 -19.95
N TYR A 100 -44.14 -11.91 -19.08
CA TYR A 100 -45.40 -12.65 -19.19
C TYR A 100 -46.42 -11.96 -18.29
#